data_AF-A0ABD2FIM3-F1
#
_entry.id   AF-A0ABD2FIM3-F1
#
_cell.length_a   1.000
_cell.length_b   1.000
_cell.length_c   1.000
_cell.angle_alpha   90.00
_cell.angle_beta   90.00
_cell.angle_gamma   90.00
#
_symmetry.space_group_name_H-M   'P 1'
#
loop_
_entity.id
_entity.type
_entity.pdbx_description
1 polymer ?
#
loop_
_entity_poly.entity_id
_entity_poly.type
_entity_poly.pdbx_seq_one_letter_code
_entity_poly.pdbx_strand_id
1 'polypeptide(L)'
;MNKADLLPVIHAGDGRTLSRAVFLSLLNTYNCFLKDHTQLHLSYSLDGDGEVVVEGFLNISWGVRRPIRLKIQDDKQILPFAPLISPGPTSPVSPIGDKRGMSRWGEYSDLHQIDEMSDTPLDTVVTKPLPGPAVYETTTLRPVRQRSCDLEVESNLIRCMSDASLVKRRRGRGKTAAQREQERQHRFSINGHFYNYKTAIFTPSFGTPTKVRISSKMNTNQVIEQLLHKFKIENDPQEFALYCVHQSGEKRKLSDGDQPLWERILQGPSDDIMKIFLINMDEQEVSNAVAQYLNLELPILEQVLLKLREEENREIQRLVNKFHKQHRLLSHILNRKMSPHIETSV
;
A
#
# COMPACT_ATOMS: atom_id res chain seq x y z
N MET A 1 25.37 8.91 40.10
CA MET A 1 24.07 8.77 39.41
C MET A 1 23.75 7.30 39.36
N ASN A 2 22.68 6.92 40.06
CA ASN A 2 22.43 5.55 40.46
C ASN A 2 22.03 4.67 39.27
N LYS A 3 22.69 3.53 39.20
CA LYS A 3 22.43 2.40 38.32
C LYS A 3 21.13 1.76 38.80
N ALA A 4 20.00 2.39 38.49
CA ALA A 4 18.69 1.83 38.81
C ALA A 4 18.59 0.44 38.17
N ASP A 5 18.10 -0.52 38.95
CA ASP A 5 17.95 -1.93 38.57
C ASP A 5 17.04 -2.05 37.35
N LEU A 6 17.65 -2.02 36.17
CA LEU A 6 16.97 -2.26 34.91
C LEU A 6 16.56 -3.73 34.89
N LEU A 7 15.27 -3.99 34.74
CA LEU A 7 14.76 -5.35 34.59
C LEU A 7 15.52 -6.06 33.46
N PRO A 8 16.05 -7.27 33.69
CA PRO A 8 16.86 -7.99 32.70
C PRO A 8 16.02 -8.42 31.48
N VAL A 9 14.70 -8.39 31.64
CA VAL A 9 13.70 -8.90 30.71
C VAL A 9 12.79 -7.76 30.26
N ILE A 10 12.53 -7.69 28.96
CA ILE A 10 11.66 -6.69 28.32
C ILE A 10 10.38 -7.40 27.85
N HIS A 11 9.22 -6.85 28.17
CA HIS A 11 7.94 -7.34 27.68
C HIS A 11 7.69 -6.83 26.26
N ALA A 12 7.45 -7.76 25.33
CA ALA A 12 7.36 -7.51 23.89
C ALA A 12 5.93 -7.74 23.34
N GLY A 13 4.91 -7.48 24.16
CA GLY A 13 3.50 -7.73 23.84
C GLY A 13 3.11 -9.21 23.92
N ASP A 14 1.81 -9.47 24.07
CA ASP A 14 1.22 -10.83 24.06
C ASP A 14 1.89 -11.82 25.05
N GLY A 15 2.30 -11.32 26.23
CA GLY A 15 3.00 -12.11 27.24
C GLY A 15 4.42 -12.55 26.87
N ARG A 16 4.94 -12.17 25.71
CA ARG A 16 6.28 -12.52 25.24
C ARG A 16 7.33 -11.69 25.96
N THR A 17 8.46 -12.33 26.26
CA THR A 17 9.57 -11.71 26.98
C THR A 17 10.87 -11.85 26.20
N LEU A 18 11.64 -10.77 26.12
CA LEU A 18 12.94 -10.72 25.44
C LEU A 18 14.05 -10.38 26.42
N SER A 19 15.24 -10.94 26.21
CA SER A 19 16.43 -10.43 26.89
C SER A 19 16.82 -9.07 26.30
N ARG A 20 17.44 -8.21 27.13
CA ARG A 20 17.92 -6.91 26.68
C ARG A 20 18.87 -6.99 25.48
N ALA A 21 19.71 -8.02 25.42
CA ALA A 21 20.63 -8.23 24.30
C ALA A 21 19.89 -8.53 23.00
N VAL A 22 18.87 -9.40 23.04
CA VAL A 22 18.03 -9.73 21.88
C VAL A 22 17.27 -8.49 21.42
N PHE A 23 16.66 -7.74 22.35
CA PHE A 23 15.96 -6.50 22.02
C PHE A 23 16.85 -5.49 21.30
N LEU A 24 18.05 -5.19 21.84
CA LEU A 24 18.98 -4.26 21.23
C LEU A 24 19.45 -4.76 19.85
N SER A 25 19.63 -6.07 19.68
CA SER A 25 19.97 -6.68 18.40
C SER A 25 18.85 -6.50 17.36
N LEU A 26 17.59 -6.67 17.76
CA LEU A 26 16.44 -6.46 16.88
C LEU A 26 16.34 -4.99 16.47
N LEU A 27 16.45 -4.06 17.43
CA LEU A 27 16.40 -2.62 17.18
C LEU A 27 17.53 -2.16 16.25
N ASN A 28 18.76 -2.64 16.50
CA ASN A 28 19.90 -2.35 15.64
C ASN A 28 19.69 -2.91 14.23
N THR A 29 19.19 -4.14 14.10
CA THR A 29 18.86 -4.72 12.78
C THR A 29 17.83 -3.87 12.05
N TYR A 30 16.78 -3.43 12.75
CA TYR A 30 15.72 -2.59 12.22
C TYR A 30 16.26 -1.25 11.70
N ASN A 31 17.01 -0.52 12.54
CA ASN A 31 17.57 0.77 12.16
C ASN A 31 18.69 0.64 11.12
N CYS A 32 19.41 -0.50 11.10
CA CYS A 32 20.38 -0.80 10.06
C CYS A 32 19.74 -1.06 8.69
N PHE A 33 18.53 -1.63 8.65
CA PHE A 33 17.78 -1.77 7.40
C PHE A 33 17.33 -0.40 6.86
N LEU A 34 16.99 0.52 7.76
CA LEU A 34 16.53 1.86 7.42
C LEU A 34 17.65 2.91 7.42
N LYS A 35 18.91 2.53 7.15
CA LYS A 35 20.08 3.45 7.20
C LYS A 35 19.88 4.73 6.40
N ASP A 36 19.27 4.62 5.22
CA ASP A 36 19.05 5.76 4.32
C ASP A 36 17.87 6.65 4.75
N HIS A 37 17.08 6.22 5.75
CA HIS A 37 15.86 6.87 6.21
C HIS A 37 15.87 7.05 7.73
N THR A 38 16.78 7.87 8.24
CA THR A 38 16.96 8.12 9.69
C THR A 38 15.70 8.64 10.39
N GLN A 39 14.85 9.38 9.68
CA GLN A 39 13.55 9.83 10.17
C GLN A 39 12.54 8.70 10.46
N LEU A 40 12.81 7.48 9.97
CA LEU A 40 11.98 6.29 10.19
C LEU A 40 12.58 5.33 11.22
N HIS A 41 13.70 5.71 11.84
CA HIS A 41 14.32 4.88 12.88
C HIS A 41 13.40 4.76 14.10
N LEU A 42 13.49 3.60 14.74
CA LEU A 42 12.86 3.36 16.02
C LEU A 42 13.78 3.88 17.13
N SER A 43 13.21 4.66 18.02
CA SER A 43 13.84 5.11 19.27
C SER A 43 13.24 4.37 20.44
N TYR A 44 14.01 4.14 21.50
CA TYR A 44 13.45 3.61 22.75
C TYR A 44 13.81 4.51 23.93
N SER A 45 12.91 4.57 24.90
CA SER A 45 13.07 5.22 26.18
C SER A 45 12.67 4.26 27.30
N LEU A 46 13.06 4.59 28.54
CA LEU A 46 12.54 3.94 29.72
C LEU A 46 11.42 4.80 30.26
N ASP A 47 10.27 4.20 30.52
CA ASP A 47 9.17 4.88 31.18
C ASP A 47 9.45 5.04 32.69
N GLY A 48 8.59 5.80 33.39
CA GLY A 48 8.69 6.03 34.84
C GLY A 48 8.72 4.74 35.67
N ASP A 49 8.13 3.66 35.16
CA ASP A 49 8.09 2.33 35.79
C ASP A 49 9.31 1.45 35.43
N GLY A 50 10.27 1.98 34.65
CA GLY A 50 11.46 1.23 34.19
C GLY A 50 11.21 0.29 33.00
N GLU A 51 10.01 0.30 32.43
CA GLU A 51 9.68 -0.46 31.22
C GLU A 51 10.23 0.19 29.96
N VAL A 52 10.64 -0.63 28.99
CA VAL A 52 11.15 -0.14 27.70
C VAL A 52 9.97 0.20 26.79
N VAL A 53 9.93 1.45 26.34
CA VAL A 53 8.96 1.95 25.36
C VAL A 53 9.70 2.25 24.07
N VAL A 54 9.21 1.70 22.97
CA VAL A 54 9.73 1.97 21.62
C VAL A 54 8.78 2.91 20.91
N GLU A 55 9.30 3.93 20.25
CA GLU A 55 8.54 4.86 19.42
C GLU A 55 9.12 4.89 18.01
N GLY A 56 8.24 5.04 17.03
CA GLY A 56 8.64 5.23 15.65
C GLY A 56 7.47 5.18 14.67
N PHE A 57 7.77 4.88 13.40
CA PHE A 57 6.76 4.76 12.35
C PHE A 57 6.47 3.31 12.01
N LEU A 58 5.19 2.97 11.92
CA LEU A 58 4.70 1.70 11.42
C LEU A 58 4.10 1.88 10.03
N ASN A 59 4.53 1.03 9.08
CA ASN A 59 3.91 0.94 7.76
C ASN A 59 2.67 0.04 7.84
N ILE A 60 1.50 0.60 7.53
CA ILE A 60 0.21 -0.09 7.42
C ILE A 60 -0.28 0.05 5.98
N SER A 61 -0.47 -1.07 5.29
CA SER A 61 -1.00 -1.12 3.93
C SER A 61 -2.52 -1.10 3.92
N TRP A 62 -3.11 -0.42 2.95
CA TRP A 62 -4.56 -0.43 2.76
C TRP A 62 -5.02 -1.75 2.13
N GLY A 63 -5.90 -2.47 2.82
CA GLY A 63 -6.57 -3.67 2.32
C GLY A 63 -8.10 -3.52 2.26
N VAL A 64 -8.61 -2.32 2.50
CA VAL A 64 -10.04 -2.00 2.55
C VAL A 64 -10.62 -2.00 1.13
N ARG A 65 -11.68 -2.77 0.88
CA ARG A 65 -12.40 -2.77 -0.41
C ARG A 65 -13.74 -2.04 -0.40
N ARG A 66 -14.33 -1.86 0.79
CA ARG A 66 -15.56 -1.09 0.97
C ARG A 66 -15.28 0.43 0.89
N PRO A 67 -16.26 1.24 0.48
CA PRO A 67 -16.13 2.70 0.50
C PRO A 67 -15.92 3.21 1.92
N ILE A 68 -14.85 3.98 2.16
CA ILE A 68 -14.58 4.65 3.43
C ILE A 68 -15.11 6.08 3.34
N ARG A 69 -15.69 6.61 4.42
CA ARG A 69 -16.19 8.00 4.46
C ARG A 69 -15.23 8.90 5.20
N LEU A 70 -14.99 10.08 4.65
CA LEU A 70 -14.23 11.13 5.33
C LEU A 70 -15.17 12.05 6.09
N LYS A 71 -14.71 12.50 7.26
CA LYS A 71 -15.30 13.59 8.02
C LYS A 71 -15.23 14.86 7.18
N ILE A 72 -16.37 15.28 6.67
CA ILE A 72 -16.51 16.54 5.94
C ILE A 72 -16.28 17.66 6.96
N GLN A 73 -15.21 18.44 6.77
CA GLN A 73 -15.07 19.72 7.45
C GLN A 73 -15.79 20.75 6.58
N ASP A 74 -16.93 21.25 7.05
CA ASP A 74 -17.67 22.38 6.45
C ASP A 74 -16.91 23.72 6.53
N ASP A 75 -15.61 23.69 6.82
CA ASP A 75 -14.72 24.85 6.89
C ASP A 75 -14.19 25.21 5.51
N LYS A 76 -15.14 25.54 4.64
CA LYS A 76 -15.13 26.56 3.59
C LYS A 76 -16.33 26.25 2.72
N GLN A 77 -17.41 26.98 2.95
CA GLN A 77 -18.25 27.44 1.86
C GLN A 77 -17.33 28.15 0.87
N ILE A 78 -16.73 27.39 -0.06
CA ILE A 78 -16.18 27.97 -1.27
C ILE A 78 -17.42 28.41 -2.02
N LEU A 79 -17.74 29.70 -1.90
CA LEU A 79 -18.73 30.37 -2.72
C LEU A 79 -18.57 29.83 -4.15
N PRO A 80 -19.64 29.35 -4.79
CA PRO A 80 -19.53 28.94 -6.18
C PRO A 80 -18.94 30.13 -6.94
N PHE A 81 -17.75 29.93 -7.54
CA PHE A 81 -17.15 30.93 -8.42
C PHE A 81 -18.16 31.17 -9.54
N ALA A 82 -18.98 32.21 -9.37
CA ALA A 82 -19.81 32.74 -10.43
C ALA A 82 -18.83 33.27 -11.49
N PRO A 83 -18.92 32.85 -12.76
CA PRO A 83 -18.11 33.42 -13.79
C PRO A 83 -18.54 34.88 -13.96
N LEU A 84 -17.72 35.80 -13.45
CA LEU A 84 -17.89 37.22 -13.74
C LEU A 84 -17.67 37.40 -15.24
N ILE A 85 -18.78 37.55 -15.95
CA ILE A 85 -18.82 38.06 -17.31
C ILE A 85 -18.17 39.44 -17.27
N SER A 86 -16.94 39.54 -17.77
CA SER A 86 -16.25 40.81 -17.99
C SER A 86 -16.83 41.46 -19.24
N PRO A 87 -17.38 42.68 -19.20
CA PRO A 87 -17.55 43.48 -20.40
C PRO A 87 -16.21 44.17 -20.71
N GLY A 88 -15.70 44.01 -21.93
CA GLY A 88 -14.78 45.01 -22.49
C GLY A 88 -15.51 46.36 -22.67
N PRO A 89 -14.83 47.47 -23.05
CA PRO A 89 -13.70 47.48 -23.98
C PRO A 89 -12.59 48.54 -23.68
N THR A 90 -11.68 48.70 -24.66
CA THR A 90 -10.85 49.88 -24.98
C THR A 90 -9.53 50.13 -24.21
N SER A 91 -8.43 49.75 -24.88
CA SER A 91 -7.08 50.37 -24.84
C SER A 91 -7.16 51.83 -25.39
N PRO A 92 -6.21 52.77 -25.17
CA PRO A 92 -4.75 52.57 -25.31
C PRO A 92 -3.81 53.37 -24.36
N VAL A 93 -2.50 53.14 -24.55
CA VAL A 93 -1.31 53.96 -24.22
C VAL A 93 -0.48 53.50 -23.00
N SER A 94 0.68 52.90 -23.30
CA SER A 94 1.90 52.89 -22.46
C SER A 94 2.69 54.18 -22.69
N PRO A 95 3.58 54.63 -21.78
CA PRO A 95 4.99 54.23 -21.94
C PRO A 95 5.84 54.12 -20.65
N ILE A 96 6.92 53.31 -20.77
CA ILE A 96 8.28 53.41 -20.19
C ILE A 96 8.49 53.60 -18.66
N GLY A 97 9.36 52.75 -18.08
CA GLY A 97 10.01 53.01 -16.78
C GLY A 97 10.60 51.77 -16.11
N ASP A 98 11.90 51.53 -16.32
CA ASP A 98 12.69 50.41 -15.79
C ASP A 98 12.76 50.28 -14.25
N LYS A 99 13.05 49.04 -13.82
CA LYS A 99 13.99 48.58 -12.75
C LYS A 99 13.37 47.80 -11.58
N ARG A 100 13.81 46.53 -11.54
CA ARG A 100 14.38 45.79 -10.39
C ARG A 100 13.41 45.02 -9.47
N GLY A 101 13.35 43.71 -9.73
CA GLY A 101 13.70 42.67 -8.75
C GLY A 101 12.66 42.23 -7.74
N MET A 102 12.02 41.09 -7.99
CA MET A 102 11.64 40.13 -6.95
C MET A 102 11.63 38.73 -7.56
N SER A 103 12.63 37.93 -7.19
CA SER A 103 12.72 36.51 -7.53
C SER A 103 11.53 35.78 -6.91
N ARG A 104 10.56 35.43 -7.77
CA ARG A 104 9.42 34.59 -7.42
C ARG A 104 9.92 33.18 -7.14
N TRP A 105 9.99 32.84 -5.86
CA TRP A 105 10.20 31.47 -5.40
C TRP A 105 9.09 30.56 -5.95
N GLY A 106 9.51 29.47 -6.58
CA GLY A 106 8.80 28.19 -6.64
C GLY A 106 7.35 28.25 -7.13
N GLU A 107 7.17 28.28 -8.44
CA GLU A 107 5.99 27.73 -9.08
C GLU A 107 5.83 26.28 -8.63
N TYR A 108 4.79 25.99 -7.83
CA TYR A 108 4.40 24.62 -7.53
C TYR A 108 4.07 23.95 -8.85
N SER A 109 4.91 23.00 -9.27
CA SER A 109 4.58 22.08 -10.35
C SER A 109 3.27 21.40 -9.96
N ASP A 110 2.26 21.68 -10.76
CA ASP A 110 0.96 21.07 -10.67
C ASP A 110 1.12 19.54 -10.84
N LEU A 111 1.03 18.81 -9.72
CA LEU A 111 1.11 17.34 -9.68
C LEU A 111 -0.12 16.67 -10.30
N HIS A 112 -0.99 17.42 -11.00
CA HIS A 112 -2.12 16.92 -11.80
C HIS A 112 -1.72 16.14 -13.08
N GLN A 113 -0.43 15.84 -13.29
CA GLN A 113 0.08 15.13 -14.48
C GLN A 113 0.89 13.86 -14.15
N ILE A 114 0.43 13.02 -13.22
CA ILE A 114 0.84 11.61 -13.27
C ILE A 114 -0.09 10.94 -14.28
N ASP A 115 0.31 10.98 -15.54
CA ASP A 115 -0.25 10.14 -16.60
C ASP A 115 0.06 8.67 -16.25
N GLU A 116 -0.97 7.85 -16.24
CA GLU A 116 -0.82 6.39 -16.16
C GLU A 116 -0.07 5.94 -17.43
N MET A 117 1.18 5.53 -17.25
CA MET A 117 2.08 5.09 -18.32
C MET A 117 1.41 4.02 -19.20
N SER A 118 1.17 4.35 -20.46
CA SER A 118 0.77 3.43 -21.51
C SER A 118 1.96 2.58 -21.97
N ASP A 119 1.77 1.26 -22.07
CA ASP A 119 2.72 0.32 -22.65
C ASP A 119 3.15 0.75 -24.06
N THR A 120 4.45 0.96 -24.25
CA THR A 120 5.08 1.12 -25.56
C THR A 120 5.56 -0.22 -26.09
N PRO A 121 5.13 -0.69 -27.27
CA PRO A 121 5.94 -1.53 -28.13
C PRO A 121 6.78 -0.63 -29.05
N LEU A 122 8.09 -0.85 -29.04
CA LEU A 122 9.01 -0.41 -30.10
C LEU A 122 8.47 -0.85 -31.46
N ASP A 123 8.52 0.02 -32.47
CA ASP A 123 8.84 -0.47 -33.81
C ASP A 123 9.50 0.57 -34.72
N THR A 124 10.45 0.05 -35.47
CA THR A 124 11.40 0.74 -36.33
C THR A 124 10.86 0.68 -37.77
N VAL A 125 10.82 1.83 -38.45
CA VAL A 125 10.95 2.05 -39.91
C VAL A 125 10.18 1.10 -40.87
N VAL A 126 9.29 1.65 -41.72
CA VAL A 126 9.29 1.50 -43.21
C VAL A 126 8.10 2.26 -43.85
N THR A 127 8.48 3.28 -44.63
CA THR A 127 8.02 3.76 -45.95
C THR A 127 6.56 3.58 -46.44
N LYS A 128 5.90 4.71 -46.76
CA LYS A 128 4.68 4.88 -47.61
C LYS A 128 4.94 4.43 -49.07
N PRO A 129 3.94 3.98 -49.89
CA PRO A 129 3.03 4.91 -50.59
C PRO A 129 1.58 4.43 -50.89
N LEU A 130 0.79 5.41 -51.36
CA LEU A 130 -0.63 5.50 -51.79
C LEU A 130 -0.96 4.71 -53.11
N PRO A 131 -2.09 4.97 -53.82
CA PRO A 131 -3.51 4.66 -53.56
C PRO A 131 -4.19 3.90 -54.76
N GLY A 132 -5.34 3.24 -54.56
CA GLY A 132 -6.09 2.61 -55.68
C GLY A 132 -7.48 2.08 -55.31
N PRO A 133 -8.39 1.90 -56.29
CA PRO A 133 -9.76 2.44 -56.21
C PRO A 133 -10.85 1.48 -55.73
N ALA A 134 -12.05 2.05 -55.63
CA ALA A 134 -13.22 1.58 -54.91
C ALA A 134 -14.16 0.64 -55.69
N VAL A 135 -15.05 0.02 -54.88
CA VAL A 135 -16.33 -0.63 -55.22
C VAL A 135 -16.08 -2.03 -55.81
N TYR A 136 -16.74 -3.10 -55.38
CA TYR A 136 -18.18 -3.37 -55.39
C TYR A 136 -18.53 -4.44 -54.35
N GLU A 137 -19.70 -4.34 -53.70
CA GLU A 137 -20.57 -5.51 -53.50
C GLU A 137 -21.98 -5.11 -53.03
N THR A 138 -22.89 -5.23 -53.99
CA THR A 138 -24.28 -5.72 -53.94
C THR A 138 -25.07 -5.62 -52.63
N THR A 139 -25.97 -4.65 -52.63
CA THR A 139 -27.22 -4.64 -51.89
C THR A 139 -28.03 -5.90 -52.20
N THR A 140 -28.38 -6.71 -51.19
CA THR A 140 -29.73 -7.31 -51.09
C THR A 140 -30.02 -7.96 -49.73
N LEU A 141 -31.11 -7.47 -49.12
CA LEU A 141 -32.04 -8.15 -48.17
C LEU A 141 -31.81 -8.10 -46.63
N ARG A 142 -32.42 -7.03 -46.05
CA ARG A 142 -33.28 -6.95 -44.83
C ARG A 142 -32.58 -6.96 -43.44
N PRO A 143 -33.25 -6.54 -42.32
CA PRO A 143 -34.46 -5.71 -42.13
C PRO A 143 -34.21 -4.44 -41.27
N VAL A 144 -35.18 -3.52 -41.20
CA VAL A 144 -35.19 -2.45 -40.17
C VAL A 144 -35.47 -3.10 -38.81
N ARG A 145 -34.47 -3.15 -37.92
CA ARG A 145 -34.69 -3.38 -36.49
C ARG A 145 -34.70 -2.04 -35.77
N GLN A 146 -35.85 -1.70 -35.20
CA GLN A 146 -35.98 -0.69 -34.16
C GLN A 146 -34.99 -1.02 -33.03
N ARG A 147 -34.21 0.00 -32.61
CA ARG A 147 -33.43 -0.04 -31.38
C ARG A 147 -34.40 -0.11 -30.20
N SER A 148 -34.48 -1.26 -29.56
CA SER A 148 -34.76 -1.34 -28.12
C SER A 148 -33.42 -1.23 -27.40
N CYS A 149 -33.07 -0.03 -26.95
CA CYS A 149 -32.21 0.11 -25.77
C CYS A 149 -32.98 -0.52 -24.59
N ASP A 150 -32.30 -1.32 -23.76
CA ASP A 150 -32.58 -1.50 -22.32
C ASP A 150 -32.34 -2.93 -21.77
N LEU A 151 -31.76 -3.88 -22.51
CA LEU A 151 -31.51 -5.23 -21.96
C LEU A 151 -30.11 -5.85 -22.16
N GLU A 152 -29.09 -5.10 -22.59
CA GLU A 152 -27.73 -5.66 -22.84
C GLU A 152 -26.74 -5.50 -21.66
N VAL A 153 -27.21 -5.29 -20.42
CA VAL A 153 -26.30 -5.11 -19.27
C VAL A 153 -25.83 -6.44 -18.65
N GLU A 154 -26.45 -7.58 -18.96
CA GLU A 154 -26.25 -8.81 -18.15
C GLU A 154 -25.49 -9.97 -18.81
N SER A 155 -24.95 -9.86 -20.02
CA SER A 155 -24.19 -10.96 -20.65
C SER A 155 -22.67 -10.71 -20.72
N ASN A 156 -21.98 -10.97 -19.60
CA ASN A 156 -20.52 -10.83 -19.45
C ASN A 156 -19.71 -12.08 -19.88
N LEU A 157 -19.99 -12.67 -21.05
CA LEU A 157 -19.09 -13.70 -21.63
C LEU A 157 -18.21 -13.10 -22.74
N ILE A 158 -16.94 -12.82 -22.40
CA ILE A 158 -15.94 -12.19 -23.30
C ILE A 158 -15.23 -13.21 -24.21
N ARG A 159 -15.69 -14.47 -24.31
CA ARG A 159 -14.88 -15.51 -24.97
C ARG A 159 -14.91 -15.54 -26.51
N CYS A 160 -15.69 -14.69 -27.18
CA CYS A 160 -15.75 -14.69 -28.66
C CYS A 160 -15.96 -13.29 -29.27
N MET A 161 -15.27 -12.26 -28.79
CA MET A 161 -15.30 -10.94 -29.43
C MET A 161 -13.95 -10.62 -30.08
N SER A 162 -13.97 -10.27 -31.37
CA SER A 162 -12.80 -9.80 -32.12
C SER A 162 -12.32 -8.44 -31.62
N ASP A 163 -11.01 -8.17 -31.70
CA ASP A 163 -10.34 -6.95 -31.21
C ASP A 163 -11.00 -5.63 -31.68
N ALA A 164 -11.55 -5.62 -32.90
CA ALA A 164 -12.27 -4.48 -33.44
C ALA A 164 -13.52 -4.09 -32.62
N SER A 165 -14.15 -5.06 -31.95
CA SER A 165 -15.33 -4.87 -31.12
C SER A 165 -14.98 -4.27 -29.74
N LEU A 166 -13.79 -4.56 -29.22
CA LEU A 166 -13.26 -3.96 -27.98
C LEU A 166 -12.91 -2.49 -28.19
N VAL A 167 -12.37 -2.12 -29.36
CA VAL A 167 -12.07 -0.71 -29.70
C VAL A 167 -13.34 0.13 -29.84
N LYS A 168 -14.45 -0.45 -30.36
CA LYS A 168 -15.75 0.25 -30.42
C LYS A 168 -16.36 0.45 -29.03
N ARG A 169 -16.16 -0.47 -28.07
CA ARG A 169 -16.54 -0.26 -26.66
C ARG A 169 -15.70 0.83 -25.98
N ARG A 170 -14.42 1.01 -26.34
CA ARG A 170 -13.62 2.18 -25.90
C ARG A 170 -14.12 3.52 -26.45
N ARG A 171 -14.95 3.50 -27.50
CA ARG A 171 -15.67 4.68 -28.03
C ARG A 171 -17.13 4.76 -27.56
N GLY A 172 -17.51 4.02 -26.51
CA GLY A 172 -18.76 4.27 -25.81
C GLY A 172 -18.66 5.63 -25.11
N ARG A 173 -19.42 6.63 -25.60
CA ARG A 173 -19.60 8.00 -25.06
C ARG A 173 -18.63 8.33 -23.92
N GLY A 174 -17.34 8.50 -24.26
CA GLY A 174 -16.34 8.91 -23.30
C GLY A 174 -16.76 10.27 -22.75
N LYS A 175 -16.70 10.42 -21.43
CA LYS A 175 -17.04 11.67 -20.73
C LYS A 175 -16.44 12.87 -21.49
N THR A 176 -17.27 13.87 -21.78
CA THR A 176 -16.85 15.08 -22.52
C THR A 176 -15.65 15.73 -21.82
N ALA A 177 -14.78 16.45 -22.55
CA ALA A 177 -13.65 17.16 -21.95
C ALA A 177 -14.06 18.02 -20.73
N ALA A 178 -15.18 18.75 -20.84
CA ALA A 178 -15.77 19.51 -19.74
C ALA A 178 -16.22 18.65 -18.55
N GLN A 179 -16.72 17.43 -18.80
CA GLN A 179 -17.12 16.48 -17.75
C GLN A 179 -15.90 15.88 -17.03
N ARG A 180 -14.80 15.64 -17.76
CA ARG A 180 -13.52 15.23 -17.16
C ARG A 180 -12.91 16.34 -16.33
N GLU A 181 -13.00 17.58 -16.80
CA GLU A 181 -12.53 18.76 -16.05
C GLU A 181 -13.36 18.99 -14.79
N GLN A 182 -14.69 18.85 -14.87
CA GLN A 182 -15.57 18.89 -13.70
C GLN A 182 -15.24 17.76 -12.71
N GLU A 183 -15.00 16.53 -13.18
CA GLU A 183 -14.58 15.43 -12.31
C GLU A 183 -13.21 15.67 -11.65
N ARG A 184 -12.27 16.32 -12.35
CA ARG A 184 -10.98 16.75 -11.78
C ARG A 184 -11.16 17.78 -10.68
N GLN A 185 -12.06 18.75 -10.88
CA GLN A 185 -12.41 19.71 -9.82
C GLN A 185 -12.93 19.02 -8.56
N HIS A 186 -13.51 17.80 -8.69
CA HIS A 186 -14.03 17.00 -7.58
C HIS A 186 -13.04 16.06 -6.90
N ARG A 187 -11.78 16.01 -7.33
CA ARG A 187 -10.75 15.18 -6.73
C ARG A 187 -9.87 16.02 -5.82
N PHE A 188 -9.93 15.73 -4.53
CA PHE A 188 -9.05 16.32 -3.53
C PHE A 188 -8.07 15.27 -3.05
N SER A 189 -6.94 15.72 -2.50
CA SER A 189 -5.97 14.82 -1.88
C SER A 189 -5.91 15.05 -0.37
N ILE A 190 -5.75 13.96 0.38
CA ILE A 190 -5.45 13.98 1.81
C ILE A 190 -4.28 13.02 2.04
N ASN A 191 -3.19 13.54 2.62
CA ASN A 191 -1.96 12.78 2.87
C ASN A 191 -1.45 11.96 1.67
N GLY A 192 -1.61 12.49 0.45
CA GLY A 192 -1.17 11.83 -0.80
C GLY A 192 -2.18 10.85 -1.42
N HIS A 193 -3.38 10.69 -0.83
CA HIS A 193 -4.43 9.84 -1.38
C HIS A 193 -5.61 10.67 -1.89
N PHE A 194 -6.23 10.25 -2.98
CA PHE A 194 -7.35 10.97 -3.59
C PHE A 194 -8.70 10.58 -2.98
N TYR A 195 -9.61 11.56 -2.85
CA TYR A 195 -11.00 11.36 -2.49
C TYR A 195 -11.92 12.27 -3.28
N ASN A 196 -13.20 11.88 -3.38
CA ASN A 196 -14.22 12.72 -3.97
C ASN A 196 -14.87 13.58 -2.87
N TYR A 197 -14.67 14.90 -2.92
CA TYR A 197 -15.20 15.77 -1.87
C TYR A 197 -16.73 15.86 -1.86
N LYS A 198 -17.39 15.66 -3.01
CA LYS A 198 -18.86 15.72 -3.10
C LYS A 198 -19.53 14.55 -2.39
N THR A 199 -18.93 13.38 -2.51
CA THR A 199 -19.46 12.15 -1.90
C THR A 199 -18.77 11.83 -0.58
N ALA A 200 -17.70 12.55 -0.23
CA ALA A 200 -16.79 12.26 0.89
C ALA A 200 -16.27 10.81 0.89
N ILE A 201 -16.26 10.15 -0.28
CA ILE A 201 -15.82 8.76 -0.40
C ILE A 201 -14.31 8.75 -0.62
N PHE A 202 -13.64 8.03 0.26
CA PHE A 202 -12.23 7.68 0.21
C PHE A 202 -12.08 6.24 -0.26
N THR A 203 -11.32 6.05 -1.33
CA THR A 203 -10.99 4.73 -1.88
C THR A 203 -9.47 4.61 -1.93
N PRO A 204 -8.83 4.10 -0.88
CA PRO A 204 -7.38 3.93 -0.88
C PRO A 204 -6.98 2.84 -1.88
N SER A 205 -5.88 3.06 -2.60
CA SER A 205 -5.34 2.06 -3.50
C SER A 205 -4.84 0.85 -2.71
N PHE A 206 -5.32 -0.34 -3.07
CA PHE A 206 -4.95 -1.58 -2.38
C PHE A 206 -3.42 -1.76 -2.34
N GLY A 207 -2.90 -2.19 -1.20
CA GLY A 207 -1.47 -2.45 -0.98
C GLY A 207 -0.63 -1.20 -0.74
N THR A 208 -1.16 0.01 -0.96
CA THR A 208 -0.38 1.23 -0.72
C THR A 208 -0.07 1.40 0.77
N PRO A 209 1.22 1.51 1.16
CA PRO A 209 1.61 1.61 2.55
C PRO A 209 1.42 3.05 3.05
N THR A 210 0.93 3.20 4.27
CA THR A 210 0.93 4.46 4.99
C THR A 210 1.71 4.36 6.29
N LYS A 211 2.52 5.38 6.58
CA LYS A 211 3.29 5.49 7.82
C LYS A 211 2.48 6.13 8.93
N VAL A 212 2.32 5.47 10.06
CA VAL A 212 1.67 6.02 11.26
C VAL A 212 2.69 6.06 12.38
N ARG A 213 2.80 7.20 13.08
CA ARG A 213 3.71 7.32 14.22
C ARG A 213 3.04 6.68 15.42
N ILE A 214 3.64 5.63 15.99
CA ILE A 214 3.07 4.86 17.10
C ILE A 214 4.11 4.56 18.18
N SER A 215 3.60 4.19 19.36
CA SER A 215 4.39 3.71 20.49
C SER A 215 4.14 2.21 20.71
N SER A 216 5.11 1.50 21.29
CA SER A 216 5.02 0.08 21.61
C SER A 216 3.98 -0.24 22.67
N LYS A 217 3.56 0.76 23.45
CA LYS A 217 2.46 0.65 24.42
C LYS A 217 1.08 0.70 23.79
N MET A 218 0.98 1.08 22.52
CA MET A 218 -0.31 1.20 21.86
C MET A 218 -0.87 -0.14 21.43
N ASN A 219 -2.16 -0.32 21.69
CA ASN A 219 -2.89 -1.51 21.25
C ASN A 219 -3.38 -1.37 19.80
N THR A 220 -3.76 -2.48 19.18
CA THR A 220 -4.33 -2.53 17.82
C THR A 220 -5.43 -1.50 17.59
N ASN A 221 -6.40 -1.40 18.49
CA ASN A 221 -7.52 -0.45 18.36
C ASN A 221 -7.05 1.01 18.36
N GLN A 222 -6.10 1.37 19.23
CA GLN A 222 -5.53 2.72 19.28
C GLN A 222 -4.73 3.05 18.01
N VAL A 223 -4.03 2.06 17.45
CA VAL A 223 -3.31 2.23 16.18
C VAL A 223 -4.28 2.45 15.02
N ILE A 224 -5.39 1.72 15.00
CA ILE A 224 -6.47 1.92 14.02
C ILE A 224 -7.07 3.33 14.18
N GLU A 225 -7.45 3.73 15.39
CA GLU A 225 -7.98 5.07 15.68
C GLU A 225 -7.04 6.18 15.20
N GLN A 226 -5.74 6.07 15.49
CA GLN A 226 -4.75 7.04 15.03
C GLN A 226 -4.64 7.08 13.49
N LEU A 227 -4.70 5.92 12.83
CA LEU A 227 -4.72 5.85 11.37
C LEU A 227 -5.98 6.52 10.80
N LEU A 228 -7.17 6.20 11.34
CA LEU A 228 -8.43 6.79 10.90
C LEU A 228 -8.43 8.30 11.11
N HIS A 229 -7.96 8.77 12.28
CA HIS A 229 -7.82 10.18 12.59
C HIS A 229 -6.88 10.90 11.61
N LYS A 230 -5.72 10.30 11.29
CA LYS A 230 -4.76 10.84 10.32
C LYS A 230 -5.43 11.11 8.97
N PHE A 231 -6.34 10.22 8.55
CA PHE A 231 -7.08 10.34 7.30
C PHE A 231 -8.43 11.04 7.42
N LYS A 232 -8.79 11.52 8.61
CA LYS A 232 -10.11 12.10 8.88
C LYS A 232 -11.25 11.16 8.47
N ILE A 233 -11.12 9.87 8.75
CA ILE A 233 -12.17 8.88 8.45
C ILE A 233 -13.25 8.97 9.54
N GLU A 234 -14.52 8.92 9.15
CA GLU A 234 -15.68 8.99 10.05
C GLU A 234 -16.13 7.61 10.55
N ASN A 235 -15.80 6.55 9.80
CA ASN A 235 -16.15 5.17 10.15
C ASN A 235 -15.65 4.77 11.55
N ASP A 236 -16.38 3.85 12.18
CA ASP A 236 -16.03 3.29 13.47
C ASP A 236 -14.72 2.46 13.35
N PRO A 237 -13.72 2.66 14.24
CA PRO A 237 -12.55 1.80 14.35
C PRO A 237 -12.88 0.29 14.35
N GLN A 238 -14.02 -0.11 14.94
CA GLN A 238 -14.46 -1.51 15.02
C GLN A 238 -14.85 -2.13 13.67
N GLU A 239 -15.10 -1.31 12.64
CA GLU A 239 -15.33 -1.82 11.28
C GLU A 239 -14.05 -2.36 10.63
N PHE A 240 -12.89 -2.09 11.24
CA PHE A 240 -11.58 -2.46 10.72
C PHE A 240 -10.84 -3.39 11.67
N ALA A 241 -9.95 -4.20 11.10
CA ALA A 241 -9.00 -5.00 11.83
C ALA A 241 -7.63 -4.94 11.14
N LEU A 242 -6.56 -5.06 11.94
CA LEU A 242 -5.21 -5.22 11.43
C LEU A 242 -4.91 -6.69 11.17
N TYR A 243 -4.29 -6.97 10.04
CA TYR A 243 -3.83 -8.30 9.66
C TYR A 243 -2.35 -8.30 9.32
N CYS A 244 -1.60 -9.22 9.92
CA CYS A 244 -0.25 -9.55 9.49
C CYS A 244 -0.33 -10.54 8.33
N VAL A 245 0.21 -10.15 7.17
CA VAL A 245 0.31 -10.99 5.98
C VAL A 245 1.78 -11.27 5.72
N HIS A 246 2.16 -12.53 5.80
CA HIS A 246 3.54 -12.98 5.57
C HIS A 246 3.77 -13.35 4.09
N GLN A 247 5.01 -13.36 3.64
CA GLN A 247 5.40 -13.78 2.28
C GLN A 247 4.96 -15.21 1.92
N SER A 248 4.72 -16.06 2.92
CA SER A 248 4.16 -17.40 2.74
C SER A 248 2.68 -17.38 2.31
N GLY A 249 2.01 -16.23 2.39
CA GLY A 249 0.57 -16.12 2.22
C GLY A 249 -0.22 -16.33 3.52
N GLU A 250 0.45 -16.65 4.64
CA GLU A 250 -0.18 -16.72 5.95
C GLU A 250 -0.75 -15.34 6.30
N LYS A 251 -2.04 -15.32 6.67
CA LYS A 251 -2.74 -14.13 7.10
C LYS A 251 -3.25 -14.35 8.53
N ARG A 252 -2.77 -13.53 9.46
CA ARG A 252 -3.15 -13.57 10.88
C ARG A 252 -3.82 -12.27 11.28
N LYS A 253 -5.02 -12.35 11.87
CA LYS A 253 -5.70 -11.20 12.48
C LYS A 253 -5.00 -10.84 13.79
N LEU A 254 -4.72 -9.55 14.00
CA LEU A 254 -4.29 -9.05 15.30
C LEU A 254 -5.52 -8.83 16.18
N SER A 255 -5.42 -9.26 17.42
CA SER A 255 -6.43 -9.01 18.44
C SER A 255 -6.42 -7.52 18.83
N ASP A 256 -7.55 -7.04 19.33
CA ASP A 256 -7.74 -5.66 19.78
C ASP A 256 -6.72 -5.20 20.83
N GLY A 257 -6.27 -6.11 21.68
CA GLY A 257 -5.28 -5.89 22.75
C GLY A 257 -3.83 -6.15 22.33
N ASP A 258 -3.56 -6.60 21.11
CA ASP A 258 -2.20 -6.85 20.64
C ASP A 258 -1.47 -5.52 20.41
N GLN A 259 -0.14 -5.57 20.35
CA GLN A 259 0.73 -4.41 20.18
C GLN A 259 1.41 -4.46 18.80
N PRO A 260 0.88 -3.78 17.77
CA PRO A 260 1.35 -3.94 16.38
C PRO A 260 2.80 -3.56 16.15
N LEU A 261 3.34 -2.60 16.93
CA LEU A 261 4.75 -2.21 16.81
C LEU A 261 5.68 -3.36 17.24
N TRP A 262 5.32 -4.08 18.30
CA TRP A 262 6.09 -5.24 18.74
C TRP A 262 6.04 -6.38 17.74
N GLU A 263 4.86 -6.66 17.17
CA GLU A 263 4.73 -7.64 16.09
C GLU A 263 5.65 -7.31 14.92
N ARG A 264 5.72 -6.03 14.52
CA ARG A 264 6.65 -5.59 13.48
C ARG A 264 8.12 -5.73 13.88
N ILE A 265 8.50 -5.39 15.11
CA ILE A 265 9.89 -5.50 15.58
C ILE A 265 10.34 -6.96 15.60
N LEU A 266 9.47 -7.87 16.04
CA LEU A 266 9.76 -9.30 16.14
C LEU A 266 9.90 -9.97 14.76
N GLN A 267 9.08 -9.57 13.79
CA GLN A 267 9.13 -10.11 12.41
C GLN A 267 10.21 -9.44 11.56
N GLY A 268 10.57 -8.20 11.89
CA GLY A 268 11.62 -7.42 11.22
C GLY A 268 11.10 -6.29 10.32
N PRO A 269 12.04 -5.46 9.80
CA PRO A 269 11.72 -4.22 9.09
C PRO A 269 11.26 -4.40 7.63
N SER A 270 11.51 -5.56 7.02
CA SER A 270 11.22 -5.76 5.59
C SER A 270 9.73 -5.97 5.33
N ASP A 271 9.17 -5.10 4.49
CA ASP A 271 7.81 -5.28 3.98
C ASP A 271 7.69 -6.49 3.04
N ASP A 272 8.80 -7.03 2.51
CA ASP A 272 8.72 -8.24 1.69
C ASP A 272 8.43 -9.49 2.53
N ILE A 273 8.88 -9.52 3.79
CA ILE A 273 8.70 -10.66 4.69
C ILE A 273 7.30 -10.63 5.31
N MET A 274 6.90 -9.49 5.90
CA MET A 274 5.61 -9.33 6.56
C MET A 274 5.09 -7.91 6.34
N LYS A 275 3.81 -7.80 5.98
CA LYS A 275 3.09 -6.52 5.88
C LYS A 275 1.92 -6.52 6.84
N ILE A 276 1.64 -5.36 7.42
CA ILE A 276 0.44 -5.15 8.21
C ILE A 276 -0.59 -4.45 7.33
N PHE A 277 -1.79 -5.01 7.23
CA PHE A 277 -2.89 -4.47 6.45
C PHE A 277 -4.04 -4.01 7.33
N LEU A 278 -4.64 -2.86 7.00
CA LEU A 278 -5.96 -2.49 7.50
C LEU A 278 -7.03 -3.07 6.56
N ILE A 279 -7.91 -3.92 7.08
CA ILE A 279 -8.94 -4.63 6.30
C ILE A 279 -10.29 -4.48 7.02
N ASN A 280 -11.40 -4.51 6.28
CA ASN A 280 -12.73 -4.56 6.90
C ASN A 280 -12.90 -5.85 7.72
N MET A 281 -13.50 -5.77 8.89
CA MET A 281 -13.68 -6.90 9.80
C MET A 281 -14.45 -8.06 9.15
N ASP A 282 -15.50 -7.76 8.37
CA ASP A 282 -16.37 -8.75 7.74
C ASP A 282 -15.77 -9.46 6.52
N GLU A 283 -14.63 -8.99 6.02
CA GLU A 283 -14.20 -9.35 4.67
C GLU A 283 -13.48 -10.70 4.61
N GLN A 284 -12.93 -11.20 5.72
CA GLN A 284 -11.99 -12.31 5.59
C GLN A 284 -11.67 -13.14 6.83
N GLU A 285 -12.67 -13.82 7.36
CA GLU A 285 -12.48 -15.13 7.99
C GLU A 285 -13.54 -16.07 7.40
N VAL A 286 -13.13 -17.27 6.94
CA VAL A 286 -14.09 -18.34 6.73
C VAL A 286 -14.65 -18.62 8.11
N SER A 287 -15.86 -18.13 8.40
CA SER A 287 -16.49 -18.31 9.69
C SER A 287 -16.48 -19.79 10.06
N ASN A 288 -16.33 -20.13 11.35
CA ASN A 288 -16.41 -21.52 11.80
C ASN A 288 -17.67 -22.22 11.27
N ALA A 289 -18.79 -21.50 11.15
CA ALA A 289 -20.02 -22.01 10.55
C ALA A 289 -19.88 -22.28 9.04
N VAL A 290 -19.09 -21.48 8.32
CA VAL A 290 -18.81 -21.69 6.88
C VAL A 290 -17.79 -22.81 6.67
N ALA A 291 -16.78 -22.92 7.55
CA ALA A 291 -15.78 -23.96 7.52
C ALA A 291 -16.39 -25.36 7.72
N GLN A 292 -17.50 -25.47 8.47
CA GLN A 292 -18.26 -26.72 8.61
C GLN A 292 -18.75 -27.28 7.27
N TYR A 293 -19.06 -26.44 6.28
CA TYR A 293 -19.48 -26.90 4.95
C TYR A 293 -18.36 -27.53 4.12
N LEU A 294 -17.10 -27.43 4.56
CA LEU A 294 -16.01 -28.20 3.95
C LEU A 294 -16.13 -29.69 4.26
N ASN A 295 -16.98 -30.09 5.23
CA ASN A 295 -17.26 -31.48 5.62
C ASN A 295 -15.98 -32.33 5.78
N LEU A 296 -14.92 -31.75 6.33
CA LEU A 296 -13.69 -32.48 6.62
C LEU A 296 -13.87 -33.28 7.90
N GLU A 297 -13.85 -34.61 7.78
CA GLU A 297 -13.91 -35.50 8.95
C GLU A 297 -12.69 -35.27 9.87
N LEU A 298 -12.88 -35.40 11.19
CA LEU A 298 -11.80 -35.29 12.19
C LEU A 298 -10.52 -36.07 11.84
N PRO A 299 -10.56 -37.34 11.40
CA PRO A 299 -9.35 -38.07 11.00
C PRO A 299 -8.60 -37.41 9.82
N ILE A 300 -9.30 -36.74 8.90
CA ILE A 300 -8.67 -36.01 7.79
C ILE A 300 -7.94 -34.78 8.34
N LEU A 301 -8.56 -34.05 9.27
CA LEU A 301 -7.94 -32.90 9.91
C LEU A 301 -6.72 -33.30 10.75
N GLU A 302 -6.79 -34.40 11.49
CA GLU A 302 -5.64 -34.96 12.22
C GLU A 302 -4.50 -35.34 11.27
N GLN A 303 -4.82 -35.96 10.13
CA GLN A 303 -3.83 -36.30 9.11
C GLN A 303 -3.19 -35.06 8.48
N VAL A 304 -3.98 -34.00 8.24
CA VAL A 304 -3.46 -32.69 7.77
C VAL A 304 -2.51 -32.10 8.81
N LEU A 305 -2.88 -32.10 10.10
CA LEU A 305 -2.01 -31.61 11.18
C LEU A 305 -0.72 -32.41 11.29
N LEU A 306 -0.80 -33.73 11.14
CA LEU A 306 0.37 -34.61 11.13
C LEU A 306 1.28 -34.28 9.93
N LYS A 307 0.70 -34.12 8.73
CA LYS A 307 1.46 -33.77 7.52
C LYS A 307 2.11 -32.39 7.63
N LEU A 308 1.42 -31.40 8.16
CA LEU A 308 1.99 -30.07 8.42
C LEU A 308 3.15 -30.15 9.41
N ARG A 309 3.04 -30.94 10.48
CA ARG A 309 4.12 -31.17 11.44
C ARG A 309 5.33 -31.86 10.79
N GLU A 310 5.10 -32.86 9.94
CA GLU A 310 6.17 -33.52 9.17
C GLU A 310 6.88 -32.53 8.23
N GLU A 311 6.13 -31.69 7.52
CA GLU A 311 6.67 -30.65 6.65
C GLU A 311 7.47 -29.59 7.40
N GLU A 312 6.94 -29.10 8.52
CA GLU A 312 7.61 -28.15 9.41
C GLU A 312 8.95 -28.73 9.90
N ASN A 313 8.96 -29.96 10.40
CA ASN A 313 10.18 -30.64 10.83
C ASN A 313 11.20 -30.76 9.70
N ARG A 314 10.74 -31.08 8.49
CA ARG A 314 11.60 -31.18 7.31
C ARG A 314 12.19 -29.82 6.94
N GLU A 315 11.44 -28.73 7.02
CA GLU A 315 11.96 -27.39 6.77
C GLU A 315 12.95 -26.94 7.84
N ILE A 316 12.66 -27.19 9.13
CA ILE A 316 13.58 -26.92 10.23
C ILE A 316 14.92 -27.62 9.96
N GLN A 317 14.91 -28.91 9.63
CA GLN A 317 16.14 -29.64 9.30
C GLN A 317 16.89 -29.06 8.10
N ARG A 318 16.18 -28.68 7.03
CA ARG A 318 16.80 -28.03 5.86
C ARG A 318 17.46 -26.70 6.24
N LEU A 319 16.79 -25.89 7.05
CA LEU A 319 17.26 -24.58 7.49
C LEU A 319 18.49 -24.72 8.40
N VAL A 320 18.45 -25.66 9.34
CA VAL A 320 19.58 -26.03 10.21
C VAL A 320 20.78 -26.50 9.37
N ASN A 321 20.57 -27.37 8.38
CA ASN A 321 21.65 -27.82 7.49
C ASN A 321 22.25 -26.68 6.66
N LYS A 322 21.41 -25.78 6.14
CA LYS A 322 21.85 -24.60 5.39
C LYS A 322 22.67 -23.66 6.28
N PHE A 323 22.21 -23.40 7.51
CA PHE A 323 22.94 -22.61 8.50
C PHE A 323 24.32 -23.22 8.79
N HIS A 324 24.40 -24.51 9.11
CA HIS A 324 25.69 -25.17 9.37
C HIS A 324 26.64 -25.11 8.17
N LYS A 325 26.13 -25.28 6.95
CA LYS A 325 26.93 -25.16 5.72
C LYS A 325 27.49 -23.74 5.56
N GLN A 326 26.66 -22.72 5.75
CA GLN A 326 27.08 -21.31 5.66
C GLN A 326 28.04 -20.93 6.78
N HIS A 327 27.77 -21.36 8.01
CA HIS A 327 28.63 -21.12 9.16
C HIS A 327 30.01 -21.73 8.97
N ARG A 328 30.11 -22.98 8.48
CA ARG A 328 31.39 -23.62 8.14
C ARG A 328 32.15 -22.84 7.07
N LEU A 329 31.46 -22.39 6.02
CA LEU A 329 32.08 -21.59 4.95
C LEU A 329 32.64 -20.27 5.48
N LEU A 330 31.83 -19.53 6.25
CA LEU A 330 32.25 -18.26 6.85
C LEU A 330 33.41 -18.44 7.83
N SER A 331 33.34 -19.47 8.68
CA SER A 331 34.42 -19.82 9.60
C SER A 331 35.73 -20.12 8.86
N HIS A 332 35.66 -20.87 7.75
CA HIS A 332 36.83 -21.18 6.93
C HIS A 332 37.42 -19.91 6.29
N ILE A 333 36.59 -19.00 5.78
CA ILE A 333 37.03 -17.73 5.19
C ILE A 333 37.68 -16.83 6.24
N LEU A 334 37.10 -16.74 7.43
CA LEU A 334 37.66 -15.95 8.53
C LEU A 334 39.02 -16.51 8.96
N ASN A 335 39.14 -17.82 9.12
CA ASN A 335 40.40 -18.47 9.48
C ASN A 335 41.49 -18.26 8.40
N ARG A 336 41.12 -18.27 7.11
CA ARG A 336 42.05 -17.95 6.01
C ARG A 336 42.49 -16.49 5.98
N LYS A 337 41.63 -15.55 6.38
CA LYS A 337 41.98 -14.12 6.45
C LYS A 337 42.80 -13.77 7.70
N MET A 338 42.73 -14.59 8.75
CA MET A 338 43.44 -14.38 10.01
C MET A 338 44.78 -15.13 10.09
N SER A 339 45.13 -15.98 9.10
CA SER A 339 46.48 -16.56 9.03
C SER A 339 47.48 -15.48 8.59
N PRO A 340 48.48 -15.12 9.42
CA PRO A 340 49.46 -14.10 9.04
C PRO A 340 50.30 -14.58 7.85
N HIS A 341 50.61 -13.66 6.93
CA HIS A 341 51.64 -13.88 5.92
C HIS A 341 52.95 -14.24 6.66
N ILE A 342 53.40 -15.47 6.50
CA ILE A 342 54.72 -15.89 6.99
C ILE A 342 55.73 -15.16 6.09
N GLU A 343 56.31 -14.08 6.62
CA GLU A 343 57.49 -13.46 6.02
C GLU A 343 58.62 -14.50 6.05
N THR A 344 58.90 -15.11 4.90
CA THR A 344 60.06 -15.95 4.71
C THR A 344 61.29 -15.05 4.67
N SER A 345 61.97 -14.92 5.79
CA SER A 345 63.33 -14.36 5.86
C SER A 345 64.32 -15.36 5.26
N VAL A 346 64.99 -14.98 4.17
CA VAL A 346 66.28 -15.54 3.74
C VAL A 346 67.19 -14.40 3.35
#